data_AF-A0A368TLY7-F1
#
_entry.id   AF-A0A368TLY7-F1
#
_cell.length_a   1.000
_cell.length_b   1.000
_cell.length_c   1.000
_cell.angle_alpha   90.00
_cell.angle_beta   90.00
_cell.angle_gamma   90.00
#
_symmetry.space_group_name_H-M   'P 1'
#
loop_
_entity.id
_entity.type
_entity.pdbx_description
1 polymer ?
#
loop_
_entity_poly.entity_id
_entity_poly.type
_entity_poly.pdbx_seq_one_letter_code
_entity_poly.pdbx_strand_id
1 'polypeptide(L)'
;MASPQEQGQIYLERFREWVKSMSDDDFRQIVYSPKGILNRQQIKKLAGLSDQAIKKNENVKAELQDLENRLRGDFQPSCPNSCA
;
A
#
# COMPACT_ATOMS: atom_id res chain seq x y z
N MET A 1 7.14 22.85 14.45
CA MET A 1 7.29 21.41 14.71
C MET A 1 5.91 20.81 14.47
N ALA A 2 5.75 19.94 13.49
CA ALA A 2 4.44 19.34 13.21
C ALA A 2 4.05 18.43 14.37
N SER A 3 2.78 18.50 14.78
CA SER A 3 2.26 17.60 15.82
C SER A 3 2.33 16.15 15.33
N PRO A 4 2.43 15.15 16.21
CA PRO A 4 2.47 13.74 15.81
C PRO A 4 1.28 13.32 14.93
N GLN A 5 0.11 13.96 15.09
CA GLN A 5 -1.03 13.76 14.19
C GLN A 5 -0.79 14.33 12.79
N GLU A 6 -0.21 15.54 12.68
CA GLU A 6 0.11 16.19 11.41
C GLU A 6 1.22 15.44 10.66
N GLN A 7 2.22 14.95 11.40
CA GLN A 7 3.28 14.10 10.86
C GLN A 7 2.68 12.84 10.21
N GLY A 8 1.65 12.26 10.84
CA GLY A 8 0.91 11.13 10.29
C GLY A 8 0.21 11.46 8.96
N GLN A 9 -0.42 12.62 8.86
CA GLN A 9 -1.06 13.06 7.62
C GLN A 9 -0.05 13.28 6.49
N ILE A 10 1.10 13.89 6.79
CA ILE A 10 2.17 14.12 5.81
C ILE A 10 2.68 12.79 5.23
N TYR A 11 2.85 11.76 6.08
CA TYR A 11 3.25 10.44 5.60
C TYR A 11 2.16 9.74 4.78
N LEU A 12 0.89 9.93 5.14
CA LEU A 12 -0.24 9.38 4.39
C LEU A 12 -0.33 10.02 3.00
N GLU A 13 -0.21 11.34 2.92
CA GLU A 13 -0.23 12.08 1.66
C GLU A 13 0.89 11.62 0.74
N ARG A 14 2.13 11.55 1.26
CA ARG A 14 3.28 11.01 0.51
C ARG A 14 3.06 9.59 0.01
N PHE A 15 2.47 8.73 0.85
CA PHE A 15 2.12 7.38 0.43
C PHE A 15 1.12 7.41 -0.73
N ARG A 16 0.06 8.22 -0.64
CA ARG A 16 -0.96 8.35 -1.69
C ARG A 16 -0.39 8.94 -2.98
N GLU A 17 0.49 9.94 -2.89
CA GLU A 17 1.18 10.50 -4.06
C GLU A 17 2.05 9.44 -4.74
N TRP A 18 2.81 8.68 -3.96
CA TRP A 18 3.57 7.55 -4.49
C TRP A 18 2.67 6.51 -5.15
N VAL A 19 1.53 6.17 -4.51
CA VAL A 19 0.58 5.22 -5.07
C VAL A 19 0.03 5.70 -6.42
N LYS A 20 -0.23 7.00 -6.57
CA LYS A 20 -0.69 7.60 -7.84
C LYS A 20 0.42 7.71 -8.89
N SER A 21 1.67 7.80 -8.45
CA SER A 21 2.85 7.89 -9.33
C SER A 21 3.18 6.55 -9.98
N MET A 22 2.79 5.44 -9.35
CA MET A 22 3.01 4.08 -9.87
C MET A 22 1.73 3.47 -10.46
N SER A 23 1.90 2.57 -11.43
CA SER A 23 0.80 1.83 -12.03
C SER A 23 0.63 0.45 -11.37
N ASP A 24 -0.51 -0.20 -11.61
CA ASP A 24 -0.77 -1.58 -11.18
C ASP A 24 0.35 -2.56 -11.60
N ASP A 25 0.93 -2.40 -12.78
CA ASP A 25 2.08 -3.21 -13.23
C ASP A 25 3.35 -3.00 -12.37
N ASP A 26 3.71 -1.75 -12.06
CA ASP A 26 4.81 -1.45 -11.13
C ASP A 26 4.56 -2.10 -9.76
N PHE A 27 3.31 -2.02 -9.27
CA PHE A 27 2.93 -2.69 -8.04
C PHE A 27 3.10 -4.22 -8.14
N ARG A 28 2.78 -4.84 -9.27
CA ARG A 28 2.97 -6.28 -9.49
C ARG A 28 4.44 -6.69 -9.42
N GLN A 29 5.37 -5.84 -9.82
CA GLN A 29 6.80 -6.12 -9.72
C GLN A 29 7.33 -6.08 -8.27
N ILE A 30 6.70 -5.27 -7.41
CA ILE A 30 7.07 -5.16 -5.98
C ILE A 30 6.16 -5.98 -5.04
N VAL A 31 5.04 -6.48 -5.56
CA VAL A 31 4.17 -7.44 -4.88
C VAL A 31 4.91 -8.75 -4.77
N TYR A 32 4.87 -9.34 -3.59
CA TYR A 32 5.30 -10.70 -3.38
C TYR A 32 4.23 -11.62 -3.99
N SER A 33 4.36 -11.95 -5.27
CA SER A 33 3.39 -12.70 -6.09
C SER A 33 2.77 -13.93 -5.41
N PRO A 34 3.47 -14.77 -4.62
CA PRO A 34 2.84 -15.92 -3.97
C PRO A 34 1.96 -15.56 -2.77
N LYS A 35 2.00 -14.32 -2.28
CA LYS A 35 1.16 -13.86 -1.14
C LYS A 35 0.32 -12.63 -1.48
N GLY A 36 0.53 -11.95 -2.61
CA GLY A 36 -0.14 -10.68 -2.94
C GLY A 36 0.04 -9.63 -1.84
N ILE A 37 1.21 -9.58 -1.21
CA ILE A 37 1.56 -8.55 -0.21
C ILE A 37 2.67 -7.68 -0.76
N LEU A 38 2.61 -6.38 -0.51
CA LEU A 38 3.64 -5.46 -0.98
C LEU A 38 4.86 -5.54 -0.07
N ASN A 39 6.05 -5.52 -0.67
CA ASN A 39 7.27 -5.55 0.14
C ASN A 39 7.45 -4.19 0.84
N ARG A 40 7.15 -4.15 2.15
CA ARG A 40 7.29 -2.95 2.99
C ARG A 40 8.68 -2.32 2.91
N GLN A 41 9.74 -3.10 2.67
CA GLN A 41 11.08 -2.53 2.48
C GLN A 41 11.22 -1.77 1.15
N GLN A 42 10.61 -2.28 0.07
CA GLN A 42 10.58 -1.59 -1.22
C GLN A 42 9.73 -0.33 -1.14
N ILE A 43 8.54 -0.41 -0.53
CA ILE A 43 7.67 0.75 -0.34
C ILE A 43 8.39 1.88 0.40
N LYS A 44 9.14 1.59 1.47
CA LYS A 44 9.93 2.62 2.17
C LYS A 44 10.94 3.32 1.25
N LYS A 45 11.62 2.56 0.39
CA LYS A 45 12.61 3.10 -0.55
C LYS A 45 11.95 3.91 -1.66
N LEU A 46 10.84 3.42 -2.21
CA LEU A 46 10.16 4.03 -3.34
C LEU A 46 9.30 5.24 -2.92
N ALA A 47 8.49 5.09 -1.87
CA ALA A 47 7.64 6.15 -1.33
C ALA A 47 8.39 7.15 -0.43
N GLY A 48 9.65 6.88 -0.09
CA GLY A 48 10.43 7.73 0.82
C GLY A 48 9.88 7.78 2.25
N LEU A 49 9.22 6.70 2.70
CA LEU A 49 8.62 6.61 4.03
C LEU A 49 9.62 6.08 5.06
N SER A 50 9.59 6.65 6.26
CA SER A 50 10.36 6.15 7.39
C SER A 50 9.75 4.86 7.95
N ASP A 51 10.57 3.95 8.50
CA ASP A 51 10.10 2.70 9.13
C ASP A 51 9.07 2.97 10.24
N GLN A 52 9.27 4.06 10.97
CA GLN A 52 8.40 4.50 12.04
C GLN A 52 7.05 4.99 11.51
N ALA A 53 6.98 5.58 10.31
CA ALA A 53 5.72 5.98 9.69
C ALA A 53 4.87 4.75 9.37
N ILE A 54 5.44 3.72 8.75
CA ILE A 54 4.70 2.48 8.45
C ILE A 54 4.32 1.71 9.73
N LYS A 55 5.13 1.78 10.79
CA LYS A 55 4.83 1.06 12.04
C LYS A 55 3.85 1.79 12.96
N LYS A 56 4.01 3.10 13.16
CA LYS A 56 3.26 3.88 14.14
C LYS A 56 2.02 4.56 13.57
N ASN A 57 1.96 4.82 12.27
CA ASN A 57 0.83 5.52 11.68
C ASN A 57 -0.22 4.52 11.22
N GLU A 58 -1.36 4.49 11.91
CA GLU A 58 -2.47 3.61 11.60
C GLU A 58 -3.08 3.93 10.22
N ASN A 59 -3.09 5.19 9.81
CA ASN A 59 -3.61 5.59 8.50
C ASN A 59 -2.78 5.00 7.35
N VAL A 60 -1.45 5.07 7.45
CA VAL A 60 -0.55 4.47 6.45
C VAL A 60 -0.71 2.96 6.42
N LYS A 61 -0.91 2.32 7.58
CA LYS A 61 -1.17 0.87 7.65
C LYS A 61 -2.50 0.50 6.98
N ALA A 62 -3.55 1.27 7.23
CA ALA A 62 -4.86 1.06 6.61
C ALA A 62 -4.79 1.22 5.09
N GLU A 63 -4.15 2.28 4.60
CA GLU A 63 -4.01 2.55 3.16
C GLU A 63 -3.13 1.51 2.46
N LEU A 64 -2.07 1.04 3.13
CA LEU A 64 -1.23 -0.04 2.64
C LEU A 64 -2.01 -1.35 2.55
N GLN A 65 -2.82 -1.65 3.56
CA GLN A 65 -3.66 -2.84 3.56
C GLN A 65 -4.76 -2.78 2.50
N ASP A 66 -5.38 -1.61 2.29
CA ASP A 66 -6.34 -1.39 1.19
C ASP A 66 -5.67 -1.62 -0.17
N LEU A 67 -4.48 -1.06 -0.38
CA LEU A 67 -3.72 -1.28 -1.61
C LEU A 67 -3.38 -2.75 -1.84
N GLU A 68 -2.90 -3.45 -0.80
CA GLU A 68 -2.64 -4.90 -0.87
C GLU A 68 -3.93 -5.68 -1.18
N ASN A 69 -5.06 -5.29 -0.59
CA ASN A 69 -6.35 -5.94 -0.84
C ASN A 69 -6.86 -5.68 -2.25
N ARG A 70 -6.69 -4.47 -2.79
CA ARG A 70 -7.03 -4.13 -4.17
C ARG A 70 -6.18 -4.91 -5.16
N LEU A 71 -4.87 -5.00 -4.92
CA LEU A 71 -3.96 -5.80 -5.73
C LEU A 71 -4.32 -7.28 -5.66
N ARG A 72 -4.73 -7.80 -4.50
CA ARG A 72 -5.23 -9.18 -4.32
C ARG A 72 -6.59 -9.43 -4.95
N GLY A 73 -7.49 -8.45 -4.91
CA GLY A 73 -8.81 -8.50 -5.53
C GLY A 73 -8.73 -8.47 -7.06
N ASP A 74 -7.80 -7.67 -7.61
CA ASP A 74 -7.39 -7.75 -9.01
C ASP A 74 -6.71 -9.10 -9.32
N PHE A 75 -5.96 -9.64 -8.35
CA PHE A 75 -5.40 -10.99 -8.41
C PHE A 75 -6.39 -12.13 -8.12
N GLN A 76 -7.66 -11.86 -7.87
CA GLN A 76 -8.66 -12.92 -7.89
C GLN A 76 -9.02 -13.19 -9.34
N PRO A 77 -9.00 -14.48 -9.77
CA PRO A 77 -9.70 -14.84 -10.98
C PRO A 77 -11.14 -14.36 -10.78
N SER A 78 -11.66 -13.63 -11.75
CA SER A 78 -13.10 -13.53 -11.97
C SER A 78 -13.76 -14.83 -11.51
N CYS A 79 -14.51 -14.80 -10.43
CA CYS A 79 -15.53 -15.81 -10.19
C CYS A 79 -16.74 -15.34 -11.00
N PRO A 80 -16.98 -15.79 -12.25
CA PRO A 80 -18.31 -15.73 -12.77
C PRO A 80 -19.14 -16.79 -12.03
N ASN A 81 -20.35 -16.39 -11.66
CA ASN A 81 -21.45 -17.23 -11.19
C ASN A 81 -21.37 -17.81 -9.77
N SER A 82 -22.27 -17.31 -8.92
CA SER A 82 -23.49 -18.06 -8.57
C SER A 82 -23.38 -19.58 -8.77
N CYS A 83 -22.94 -20.31 -7.75
CA CYS A 83 -23.36 -21.69 -7.55
C CYS A 83 -24.25 -21.71 -6.32
N ALA A 84 -25.55 -21.74 -6.61
CA ALA A 84 -26.61 -22.20 -5.72
C ALA A 84 -26.41 -23.68 -5.38
#